data_AF-A0A7Y3LHD4-F1
#
_entry.id   AF-A0A7Y3LHD4-F1
#
_cell.length_a   1.000
_cell.length_b   1.000
_cell.length_c   1.000
_cell.angle_alpha   90.00
_cell.angle_beta   90.00
_cell.angle_gamma   90.00
#
_symmetry.space_group_name_H-M   'P 1'
#
loop_
_entity.id
_entity.type
_entity.pdbx_description
1 polymer ?
#
loop_
_entity_poly.entity_id
_entity_poly.type
_entity_poly.pdbx_seq_one_letter_code
_entity_poly.pdbx_strand_id
1 'polypeptide(L)' 'MRDLLPSLAAQLYIERQIVLGNSRFVIGVDEVGRGSWAGPLCVGVVLYDLDLLI' A
#
# COMPACT_ATOMS: atom_id res chain seq x y z
N MET A 1 6.84 20.74 15.81
CA MET A 1 6.25 20.02 14.66
C MET A 1 5.16 19.13 15.17
N ARG A 2 3.90 19.58 15.05
CA ARG A 2 2.73 18.70 15.15
C ARG A 2 2.31 18.47 13.71
N ASP A 3 2.85 17.44 13.07
CA ASP A 3 2.50 17.17 11.69
C ASP A 3 2.21 15.67 11.53
N LEU A 4 0.90 15.40 11.49
CA LEU A 4 0.20 14.21 11.01
C LEU A 4 0.33 12.95 11.88
N LEU A 5 -0.57 12.81 12.87
CA LEU A 5 -1.04 11.48 13.25
C LEU A 5 -1.68 10.87 11.98
N PRO A 6 -1.07 9.86 11.34
CA PRO A 6 -1.71 9.20 10.22
C PRO A 6 -3.01 8.66 10.79
N SER A 7 -4.13 9.02 10.16
CA SER A 7 -5.45 8.58 10.58
C SER A 7 -5.40 7.10 10.96
N LEU A 8 -5.92 6.77 12.15
CA LEU A 8 -6.02 5.44 12.75
C LEU A 8 -6.73 4.37 11.86
N ALA A 9 -7.06 4.71 10.61
CA ALA A 9 -7.73 3.88 9.61
C ALA A 9 -6.76 3.12 8.68
N ALA A 10 -5.48 3.51 8.58
CA ALA A 10 -4.48 2.76 7.81
C ALA A 10 -3.87 1.66 8.71
N GLN A 11 -4.59 0.56 8.88
CA GLN A 11 -4.09 -0.60 9.60
C GLN A 11 -3.05 -1.34 8.74
N LEU A 12 -1.80 -0.88 8.79
CA LEU A 12 -0.64 -1.48 8.12
C LEU A 12 -0.22 -2.82 8.77
N TYR A 13 -1.17 -3.63 9.24
CA TYR A 13 -0.89 -4.85 9.99
C TYR A 13 -0.11 -5.85 9.12
N ILE A 14 -0.56 -6.04 7.87
CA ILE A 14 0.05 -6.99 6.94
C ILE A 14 1.44 -6.52 6.54
N GLU A 15 1.57 -5.24 6.19
CA GLU A 15 2.82 -4.61 5.79
C GLU A 15 3.85 -4.70 6.92
N ARG A 16 3.43 -4.49 8.18
CA ARG A 16 4.29 -4.70 9.36
C ARG A 16 4.75 -6.15 9.49
N GLN A 17 3.89 -7.13 9.24
CA GLN A 17 4.33 -8.54 9.25
C GLN A 17 5.35 -8.83 8.15
N ILE A 18 5.17 -8.25 6.97
CA ILE A 18 6.10 -8.42 5.84
C ILE A 18 7.47 -7.81 6.16
N VAL A 19 7.50 -6.64 6.80
CA VAL A 19 8.73 -6.00 7.29
C VAL A 19 9.43 -6.87 8.33
N LEU A 20 8.70 -7.40 9.32
CA LEU A 20 9.25 -8.32 10.33
C LEU A 20 9.80 -9.63 9.71
N GLY A 21 9.28 -10.01 8.55
CA GLY A 21 9.75 -11.16 7.77
C GLY A 21 11.06 -10.93 7.00
N ASN A 22 11.74 -9.80 7.17
CA ASN A 22 12.95 -9.42 6.41
C ASN A 22 12.76 -9.44 4.88
N SER A 23 11.56 -9.10 4.42
CA SER A 23 11.33 -8.93 2.98
C SER A 23 12.02 -7.65 2.51
N ARG A 24 12.66 -7.69 1.33
CA ARG A 24 13.27 -6.49 0.73
C ARG A 24 12.25 -5.60 0.02
N PHE A 25 11.25 -6.20 -0.61
CA PHE A 25 10.25 -5.48 -1.38
C PHE A 25 8.84 -5.81 -0.91
N VAL A 26 7.95 -4.82 -0.98
CA VAL A 26 6.50 -4.97 -0.85
C VAL A 26 5.86 -4.55 -2.16
N ILE A 27 4.89 -5.32 -2.64
CA ILE A 27 4.09 -4.94 -3.81
C ILE A 27 2.68 -4.62 -3.35
N GLY A 28 2.27 -3.37 -3.53
CA GLY A 28 0.88 -2.94 -3.38
C GLY A 28 0.12 -3.10 -4.69
N VAL A 29 -1.11 -3.62 -4.63
CA VAL A 29 -2.00 -3.79 -5.78
C VAL A 29 -3.35 -3.21 -5.42
N ASP A 30 -3.92 -2.42 -6.31
CA ASP A 30 -5.28 -1.88 -6.15
C ASP A 30 -5.94 -1.69 -7.52
N GLU A 31 -7.27 -1.67 -7.53
CA GLU A 31 -8.06 -1.51 -8.73
C GLU A 31 -9.04 -0.34 -8.67
N VAL A 32 -9.30 0.26 -9.83
CA VAL A 32 -10.29 1.34 -9.98
C VAL A 32 -11.19 1.03 -11.16
N GLY A 33 -12.45 1.44 -11.07
CA GLY A 33 -13.44 1.27 -12.15
C GLY A 33 -14.40 0.10 -11.96
N ARG A 34 -14.31 -0.65 -10.84
CA ARG A 34 -15.22 -1.77 -10.52
C ARG A 34 -16.70 -1.39 -10.49
N GLY A 35 -17.01 -0.14 -10.12
CA GLY A 35 -18.36 0.40 -10.04
C GLY A 35 -18.79 1.27 -11.23
N SER A 36 -17.93 1.43 -12.24
CA SER A 36 -18.24 2.29 -13.38
C SER A 36 -19.28 1.65 -14.30
N TRP A 37 -20.20 2.46 -14.85
CA TRP A 37 -21.20 1.97 -15.82
C TRP A 37 -20.60 1.62 -17.19
N ALA A 38 -19.47 2.23 -17.54
CA ALA A 38 -18.68 1.95 -18.73
C ALA A 38 -17.22 2.39 -18.49
N GLY A 39 -16.30 1.92 -19.34
CA GLY A 39 -14.86 2.09 -19.18
C GLY A 39 -14.17 0.85 -18.59
N PRO A 40 -12.84 0.76 -18.65
CA PRO A 40 -12.13 -0.42 -18.18
C PRO A 40 -12.03 -0.48 -16.65
N LEU A 41 -11.87 -1.70 -16.13
CA LEU A 41 -11.27 -1.91 -14.81
C LEU A 41 -9.75 -1.74 -14.96
N CYS A 42 -9.18 -0.78 -14.23
CA CYS A 42 -7.75 -0.53 -14.23
C CYS A 42 -7.13 -1.10 -12.95
N VAL A 43 -6.00 -1.79 -13.07
CA VAL A 43 -5.24 -2.29 -11.92
C VAL A 43 -3.90 -1.57 -11.87
N GLY A 44 -3.59 -0.97 -10.73
CA GLY A 44 -2.30 -0.36 -10.42
C GLY A 44 -1.45 -1.29 -9.57
N VAL A 45 -0.14 -1.32 -9.87
CA VAL A 45 0.84 -2.10 -9.10
C VAL A 45 2.00 -1.21 -8.74
N VAL A 46 2.41 -1.23 -7.48
CA VAL A 46 3.55 -0.45 -6.97
C VAL A 46 4.51 -1.39 -6.25
N LEU A 47 5.75 -1.47 -6.76
CA LEU A 47 6.87 -2.07 -6.05
C LEU A 47 7.50 -1.03 -5.13
N TYR A 48 7.58 -1.34 -3.85
CA TYR A 48 8.23 -0.50 -2.85
C TYR A 48 9.43 -1.24 -2.25
N ASP A 49 10.58 -0.56 -2.23
CA ASP A 49 11.80 -1.06 -1.57
C ASP A 49 11.75 -0.69 -0.08
N LEU A 50 11.71 -1.69 0.79
CA LEU A 50 11.64 -1.51 2.24
C LEU A 50 12.94 -0.97 2.82
N ASP A 51 14.07 -1.12 2.11
CA ASP A 51 15.34 -0.54 2.53
C ASP A 51 15.31 1.00 2.48
N LEU A 52 14.36 1.62 1.75
CA LEU A 52 14.15 3.06 1.73
C LEU A 52 13.46 3.61 3.00
N LEU A 53 13.00 2.72 3.89
CA LEU A 53 12.25 3.06 5.09
C LEU A 53 13.16 3.17 6.34
N ILE A 54 14.42 2.76 6.22
CA ILE A 54 15.42 2.67 7.30
C ILE A 54 16.45 3.80 7.20
#